data_AF-S7WBU4-F1
#
_entry.id   AF-S7WBU4-F1
#
_cell.length_a   1.000
_cell.length_b   1.000
_cell.length_c   1.000
_cell.angle_alpha   90.00
_cell.angle_beta   90.00
_cell.angle_gamma   90.00
#
_symmetry.space_group_name_H-M   'P 1'
#
loop_
_entity.id
_entity.type
_entity.pdbx_description
1 polymer ?
#
loop_
_entity_poly.entity_id
_entity_poly.type
_entity_poly.pdbx_seq_one_letter_code
_entity_poly.pdbx_strand_id
1 'polypeptide(L)'
;MDKLLKIFNLSLSAENISIDEIFMHLFESWNERKGSIVKYMIEVHGMFKGKSEDDMLIRQVLITYIKTLLLDSSLVVQKRAIVDMGPIVLVDMILDTLHVDYDNILKVVEEISMDDSVCEDVFVPIIYFISYLASDKNITKDFMKYLYAMETLINLDGIKKLFAKKYLWGLEKHSLKYVCHYGYTHDQSPCFLDGFLEVFIYPKSNMNDKVQIFYNKESVEIGAAMLDSYNNLNTLKKFLYGIILSLIVKNEKNKENFVRFVTKVYDENRDRKKISFDYTKVISDGYAYNLCSVLGEFCKKIVNKELDNLIDSEFIRFIDMNELYKDPGISKSFVTTMFFMKVEFLRFFYGSIIENARIYEHEYDEIQTMYDIRRDERYKEMLKILESRRATISFFLSPRSPLVQESNFLDFAINRVYLKYLKKYKDEHFDIILELKYITVEYMNKKVQENYLKFVEKLLNSEDHNVHIKKKALMVISTDRYFLNSSLFSSLIKYYNSINKSETDFYERYAIRQFVVDIFQKDKNENIKNMELSKQNIKFINFVIGDLEYLLSSGLNAIMNIKRIMKEIEEEKDKENIEKLKKELSSQKRIASGSMGVIKKVLNLVCILVQKSKKIFLTPEILNKFINILNY
;
A
#
# COMPACT_ATOMS: atom_id res chain seq x y z
N MET A 1 21.84 13.55 53.71
CA MET A 1 22.65 14.73 53.32
C MET A 1 24.07 14.35 52.91
N ASP A 2 24.89 13.73 53.76
CA ASP A 2 26.28 13.33 53.42
C ASP A 2 26.41 12.52 52.13
N LYS A 3 25.48 11.58 51.92
CA LYS A 3 25.45 10.76 50.70
C LYS A 3 25.26 11.63 49.43
N LEU A 4 24.42 12.67 49.48
CA LEU A 4 24.21 13.58 48.35
C LEU A 4 25.41 14.49 48.11
N LEU A 5 25.99 15.06 49.17
CA LEU A 5 27.21 15.88 49.09
C LEU A 5 28.37 15.10 48.46
N LYS A 6 28.50 13.81 48.83
CA LYS A 6 29.50 12.91 48.24
C LYS A 6 29.22 12.59 46.77
N ILE A 7 27.96 12.34 46.41
CA ILE A 7 27.56 12.06 45.01
C ILE A 7 27.82 13.28 44.12
N PHE A 8 27.46 14.47 44.58
CA PHE A 8 27.65 15.73 43.85
C PHE A 8 29.07 16.30 43.94
N ASN A 9 29.95 15.67 44.74
CA ASN A 9 31.31 16.11 45.00
C ASN A 9 31.38 17.57 45.50
N LEU A 10 30.51 17.92 46.44
CA LEU A 10 30.42 19.24 47.06
C LEU A 10 31.13 19.24 48.42
N SER A 11 32.08 20.16 48.60
CA SER A 11 32.83 20.32 49.85
C SER A 11 32.08 21.21 50.86
N LEU A 12 30.91 20.74 51.31
CA LEU A 12 30.05 21.42 52.29
C LEU A 12 29.94 20.57 53.57
N SER A 13 29.71 21.20 54.74
CA SER A 13 29.38 20.48 55.96
C SER A 13 27.91 20.06 55.95
N ALA A 14 27.60 18.79 56.22
CA ALA A 14 26.20 18.34 56.30
C ALA A 14 25.44 18.90 57.52
N GLU A 15 26.14 19.50 58.48
CA GLU A 15 25.52 20.17 59.63
C GLU A 15 24.80 21.44 59.16
N ASN A 16 23.48 21.49 59.35
CA ASN A 16 22.58 22.62 59.08
C ASN A 16 22.35 23.03 57.61
N ILE A 17 22.71 22.20 56.62
CA ILE A 17 22.38 22.44 55.21
C ILE A 17 21.08 21.74 54.81
N SER A 18 20.20 22.47 54.13
CA SER A 18 18.96 21.96 53.55
C SER A 18 19.19 21.24 52.20
N ILE A 19 18.24 20.41 51.78
CA ILE A 19 18.33 19.71 50.48
C ILE A 19 18.36 20.72 49.33
N ASP A 20 17.58 21.80 49.42
CA ASP A 20 17.53 22.83 48.38
C ASP A 20 18.86 23.58 48.23
N GLU A 21 19.55 23.89 49.33
CA GLU A 21 20.89 24.50 49.30
C GLU A 21 21.92 23.60 48.61
N ILE A 22 21.82 22.28 48.77
CA ILE A 22 22.67 21.32 48.04
C ILE A 22 22.43 21.43 46.52
N PHE A 23 21.17 21.50 46.07
CA PHE A 23 20.85 21.61 44.65
C PHE A 23 21.25 22.97 44.05
N MET A 24 21.08 24.06 44.79
CA MET A 24 21.55 25.38 44.35
C MET A 24 23.07 25.39 44.14
N HIS A 25 23.85 24.84 45.07
CA HIS A 25 25.29 24.70 44.89
C HIS A 25 25.66 23.75 43.74
N LEU A 26 24.88 22.68 43.51
CA LEU A 26 25.06 21.84 42.33
C LEU A 26 24.88 22.65 41.04
N PHE A 27 23.83 23.46 40.95
CA PHE A 27 23.51 24.29 39.79
C PHE A 27 24.58 25.36 39.53
N GLU A 28 25.05 26.05 40.58
CA GLU A 28 26.15 27.02 40.50
C GLU A 28 27.47 26.38 40.06
N SER A 29 27.73 25.14 40.50
CA SER A 29 28.92 24.40 40.12
C SER A 29 28.86 23.82 38.70
N TRP A 30 27.69 23.80 38.06
CA TRP A 30 27.49 23.22 36.74
C TRP A 30 28.10 24.11 35.65
N ASN A 31 28.58 23.52 34.57
CA ASN A 31 29.19 24.27 33.46
C ASN A 31 29.07 23.53 32.12
N GLU A 32 29.41 24.22 31.04
CA GLU A 32 29.29 23.70 29.67
C GLU A 32 30.05 22.38 29.40
N ARG A 33 31.06 22.05 30.20
CA ARG A 33 31.88 20.83 30.05
C ARG A 33 31.24 19.61 30.73
N LYS A 34 30.29 19.80 31.65
CA LYS A 34 29.68 18.72 32.45
C LYS A 34 28.48 18.03 31.77
N GLY A 35 28.10 18.45 30.56
CA GLY A 35 26.98 17.85 29.83
C GLY A 35 25.61 18.26 30.38
N SER A 36 24.60 17.42 30.17
CA SER A 36 23.22 17.70 30.57
C SER A 36 23.02 17.43 32.06
N ILE A 37 22.66 18.47 32.82
CA ILE A 37 22.37 18.32 34.24
C ILE A 37 21.17 17.41 34.50
N VAL A 38 20.17 17.46 33.61
CA VAL A 38 18.97 16.63 33.73
C VAL A 38 19.33 15.15 33.65
N LYS A 39 20.21 14.76 32.72
CA LYS A 39 20.68 13.36 32.60
C LYS A 39 21.38 12.90 33.86
N TYR A 40 22.27 13.73 34.37
CA TYR A 40 22.99 13.45 35.61
C TYR A 40 22.03 13.30 36.80
N MET A 41 21.02 14.15 36.92
CA MET A 41 20.01 14.04 37.98
C MET A 41 19.16 12.77 37.88
N ILE A 42 18.86 12.30 36.67
CA ILE A 42 18.18 11.01 36.44
C ILE A 42 19.06 9.83 36.88
N GLU A 43 20.35 9.85 36.55
CA GLU A 43 21.30 8.83 37.00
C GLU A 43 21.39 8.80 38.54
N VAL A 44 21.48 9.98 39.16
CA VAL A 44 21.50 10.11 40.63
C VAL A 44 20.20 9.63 41.26
N HIS A 45 19.05 9.92 40.66
CA HIS A 45 17.76 9.38 41.10
C HIS A 45 17.76 7.84 41.12
N GLY A 46 18.36 7.19 40.13
CA GLY A 46 18.54 5.74 40.07
C GLY A 46 19.38 5.14 41.22
N MET A 47 20.21 5.94 41.90
CA MET A 47 21.03 5.50 43.03
C MET A 47 20.26 5.36 44.35
N PHE A 48 19.02 5.86 44.41
CA PHE A 48 18.15 5.80 45.58
C PHE A 48 17.05 4.75 45.35
N LYS A 49 17.05 3.67 46.14
CA LYS A 49 16.17 2.51 45.90
C LYS A 49 14.80 2.63 46.58
N GLY A 50 14.50 3.75 47.24
CA GLY A 50 13.24 4.00 47.93
C GLY A 50 13.01 3.07 49.12
N LYS A 51 14.08 2.61 49.78
CA LYS A 51 14.00 1.65 50.89
C LYS A 51 13.86 2.32 52.27
N SER A 52 14.19 3.60 52.39
CA SER A 52 14.03 4.42 53.59
C SER A 52 13.17 5.65 53.29
N GLU A 53 12.59 6.26 54.34
CA GLU A 53 11.85 7.52 54.22
C GLU A 53 12.73 8.64 53.62
N ASP A 54 14.01 8.70 54.01
CA ASP A 54 14.99 9.64 53.45
C ASP A 54 15.23 9.42 51.95
N ASP A 55 15.32 8.15 51.50
CA ASP A 55 15.46 7.82 50.09
C ASP A 55 14.20 8.28 49.30
N MET A 56 13.01 8.19 49.89
CA MET A 56 11.77 8.65 49.26
C MET A 56 11.72 10.17 49.13
N LEU A 57 12.08 10.90 50.20
CA LEU A 57 12.16 12.36 50.20
C LEU A 57 13.14 12.89 49.15
N ILE A 58 14.34 12.30 49.08
CA ILE A 58 15.35 12.70 48.09
C ILE A 58 14.85 12.49 46.66
N ARG A 59 14.15 11.37 46.40
CA ARG A 59 13.57 11.11 45.07
C ARG A 59 12.51 12.13 44.69
N GLN A 60 11.60 12.48 45.60
CA GLN A 60 10.58 13.50 45.35
C GLN A 60 11.18 14.87 45.02
N VAL A 61 12.23 15.27 45.75
CA VAL A 61 12.94 16.53 45.48
C VAL A 61 13.66 16.48 44.13
N LEU A 62 14.36 15.39 43.82
CA LEU A 62 15.00 15.17 42.52
C LEU A 62 14.00 15.29 41.36
N ILE A 63 12.83 14.65 41.46
CA ILE A 63 11.76 14.74 40.46
C ILE A 63 11.31 16.19 40.27
N THR A 64 11.14 16.95 41.35
CA THR A 64 10.71 18.36 41.30
C THR A 64 11.71 19.22 40.54
N TYR A 65 13.01 19.08 40.82
CA TYR A 65 14.05 19.80 40.09
C TYR A 65 14.19 19.32 38.64
N ILE A 66 14.10 18.01 38.38
CA ILE A 66 14.13 17.47 37.02
C ILE A 66 12.99 18.06 36.17
N LYS A 67 11.77 18.11 36.72
CA LYS A 67 10.61 18.75 36.05
C LYS A 67 10.91 20.21 35.71
N THR A 68 11.40 20.96 36.69
CA THR A 68 11.70 22.39 36.55
C THR A 68 12.74 22.63 35.44
N LEU A 69 13.79 21.82 35.40
CA LEU A 69 14.87 21.92 34.40
C LEU A 69 14.45 21.43 33.00
N LEU A 70 13.49 20.52 32.92
CA LEU A 70 12.91 20.08 31.64
C LEU A 70 11.98 21.15 31.05
N LEU A 71 11.23 21.87 31.90
CA LEU A 71 10.40 23.01 31.49
C LEU A 71 11.26 24.22 31.13
N ASP A 72 12.31 24.50 31.89
CA ASP A 72 13.26 25.57 31.61
C ASP A 72 14.72 25.14 31.82
N SER A 73 15.34 24.73 30.72
CA SER A 73 16.74 24.32 30.69
C SER A 73 17.74 25.48 30.83
N SER A 74 17.27 26.74 30.76
CA SER A 74 18.12 27.93 30.87
C SER A 74 18.45 28.32 32.31
N LEU A 75 17.75 27.73 33.29
CA LEU A 75 17.97 27.95 34.72
C LEU A 75 19.37 27.54 35.20
N VAL A 76 20.07 26.69 34.44
CA VAL A 76 21.42 26.21 34.76
C VAL A 76 22.36 26.45 33.59
N VAL A 77 23.56 26.94 33.87
CA VAL A 77 24.61 27.17 32.86
C VAL A 77 25.03 25.84 32.23
N GLN A 78 24.67 25.66 30.97
CA GLN A 78 24.94 24.47 30.18
C GLN A 78 25.35 24.85 28.75
N LYS A 79 25.92 23.89 28.02
CA LYS A 79 26.24 24.07 26.60
C LYS A 79 24.99 24.50 25.84
N ARG A 80 25.07 25.55 25.02
CA ARG A 80 23.94 26.09 24.25
C ARG A 80 23.13 25.03 23.48
N ALA A 81 23.80 24.06 22.88
CA ALA A 81 23.13 22.95 22.18
C ALA A 81 22.20 22.11 23.08
N ILE A 82 22.50 21.98 24.37
CA ILE A 82 21.68 21.25 25.35
C ILE A 82 20.44 22.08 25.71
N VAL A 83 20.62 23.37 25.95
CA VAL A 83 19.52 24.32 26.19
C VAL A 83 18.59 24.39 24.97
N ASP A 84 19.18 24.43 23.77
CA ASP A 84 18.45 24.44 22.51
C ASP A 84 17.73 23.11 22.23
N MET A 85 18.20 21.98 22.76
CA MET A 85 17.48 20.69 22.66
C MET A 85 16.31 20.61 23.66
N GLY A 86 16.42 21.25 24.84
CA GLY A 86 15.40 21.20 25.87
C GLY A 86 15.00 19.75 26.22
N PRO A 87 13.69 19.42 26.29
CA PRO A 87 13.20 18.06 26.58
C PRO A 87 13.76 16.94 25.70
N ILE A 88 14.11 17.26 24.45
CA ILE A 88 14.62 16.27 23.47
C ILE A 88 15.94 15.65 23.93
N VAL A 89 16.66 16.30 24.84
CA VAL A 89 17.88 15.74 25.43
C VAL A 89 17.66 14.37 26.07
N LEU A 90 16.43 14.01 26.44
CA LEU A 90 16.09 12.70 27.00
C LEU A 90 15.94 11.58 25.96
N VAL A 91 15.85 11.90 24.67
CA VAL A 91 15.49 10.92 23.65
C VAL A 91 16.53 9.81 23.51
N ASP A 92 17.82 10.15 23.59
CA ASP A 92 18.88 9.13 23.53
C ASP A 92 18.80 8.16 24.72
N MET A 93 18.54 8.66 25.92
CA MET A 93 18.29 7.86 27.12
C MET A 93 17.06 6.97 26.98
N ILE A 94 15.96 7.49 26.44
CA ILE A 94 14.71 6.72 26.24
C ILE A 94 14.90 5.62 25.19
N LEU A 95 15.67 5.88 24.13
CA LEU A 95 15.91 4.91 23.07
C LEU A 95 16.86 3.78 23.48
N ASP A 96 17.61 3.95 24.56
CA ASP A 96 18.64 3.00 24.99
C ASP A 96 18.07 1.90 25.90
N THR A 97 17.15 1.11 25.35
CA THR A 97 16.32 0.10 26.07
C THR A 97 17.10 -1.09 26.64
N LEU A 98 18.42 -1.18 26.42
CA LEU A 98 19.27 -2.33 26.76
C LEU A 98 20.11 -2.11 28.02
N HIS A 99 20.04 -0.94 28.66
CA HIS A 99 20.90 -0.56 29.79
C HIS A 99 20.16 -0.62 31.13
N VAL A 100 20.89 -0.87 32.23
CA VAL A 100 20.34 -0.85 33.61
C VAL A 100 19.69 0.49 33.94
N ASP A 101 20.16 1.56 33.30
CA ASP A 101 19.62 2.91 33.43
C ASP A 101 18.22 3.04 32.83
N TYR A 102 17.79 2.15 31.93
CA TYR A 102 16.45 2.18 31.33
C TYR A 102 15.33 2.03 32.37
N ASP A 103 15.47 1.11 33.32
CA ASP A 103 14.49 0.95 34.41
C ASP A 103 14.45 2.18 35.32
N ASN A 104 15.57 2.88 35.46
CA ASN A 104 15.65 4.11 36.26
C ASN A 104 15.00 5.28 35.52
N ILE A 105 15.29 5.43 34.22
CA ILE A 105 14.69 6.43 33.34
C ILE A 105 13.18 6.22 33.27
N LEU A 106 12.72 4.98 33.10
CA LEU A 106 11.30 4.69 32.97
C LEU A 106 10.53 5.08 34.23
N LYS A 107 11.06 4.81 35.44
CA LYS A 107 10.46 5.26 36.70
C LYS A 107 10.38 6.78 36.80
N VAL A 108 11.44 7.48 36.41
CA VAL A 108 11.44 8.95 36.41
C VAL A 108 10.41 9.48 35.42
N VAL A 109 10.36 8.89 34.22
CA VAL A 109 9.38 9.26 33.19
C VAL A 109 7.95 8.98 33.67
N GLU A 110 7.70 7.85 34.32
CA GLU A 110 6.42 7.51 34.96
C GLU A 110 6.01 8.57 35.99
N GLU A 111 6.89 8.90 36.94
CA GLU A 111 6.62 9.87 38.01
C GLU A 111 6.42 11.30 37.48
N ILE A 112 7.21 11.69 36.48
CA ILE A 112 7.08 13.00 35.84
C ILE A 112 5.79 13.09 35.02
N SER A 113 5.40 12.00 34.36
CA SER A 113 4.16 11.95 33.56
C SER A 113 2.88 12.09 34.39
N MET A 114 2.95 11.97 35.73
CA MET A 114 1.79 12.24 36.58
C MET A 114 1.38 13.72 36.61
N ASP A 115 2.27 14.61 36.15
CA ASP A 115 2.05 16.05 36.11
C ASP A 115 1.55 16.49 34.74
N ASP A 116 0.31 16.99 34.70
CA ASP A 116 -0.33 17.41 33.44
C ASP A 116 0.44 18.56 32.76
N SER A 117 1.10 19.44 33.53
CA SER A 117 1.89 20.55 32.98
C SER A 117 3.13 20.05 32.22
N VAL A 118 3.74 18.98 32.72
CA VAL A 118 4.94 18.38 32.12
C VAL A 118 4.58 17.51 30.92
N CYS A 119 3.40 16.88 30.95
CA CYS A 119 2.89 16.05 29.85
C CYS A 119 2.93 16.76 28.49
N GLU A 120 2.48 18.01 28.44
CA GLU A 120 2.40 18.76 27.19
C GLU A 120 3.76 19.32 26.75
N ASP A 121 4.44 20.05 27.63
CA ASP A 121 5.64 20.80 27.26
C ASP A 121 6.90 19.93 27.10
N VAL A 122 6.92 18.74 27.70
CA VAL A 122 8.09 17.83 27.66
C VAL A 122 7.85 16.65 26.73
N PHE A 123 6.74 15.91 26.91
CA PHE A 123 6.56 14.65 26.20
C PHE A 123 6.04 14.79 24.77
N VAL A 124 5.27 15.84 24.46
CA VAL A 124 4.83 16.09 23.08
C VAL A 124 6.04 16.34 22.15
N PRO A 125 7.02 17.22 22.48
CA PRO A 125 8.24 17.37 21.69
C PRO A 125 9.02 16.06 21.54
N ILE A 126 9.16 15.26 22.61
CA ILE A 126 9.85 13.96 22.58
C ILE A 126 9.16 13.00 21.61
N ILE A 127 7.84 12.87 21.69
CA ILE A 127 7.04 12.00 20.80
C ILE A 127 7.26 12.36 19.33
N TYR A 128 7.13 13.65 18.99
CA TYR A 128 7.33 14.10 17.61
C TYR A 128 8.77 13.94 17.15
N PHE A 129 9.75 14.13 18.04
CA PHE A 129 11.14 13.93 17.68
C PHE A 129 11.48 12.44 17.45
N ILE A 130 10.91 11.51 18.24
CA ILE A 130 11.04 10.07 17.99
C ILE A 130 10.41 9.71 16.64
N SER A 131 9.23 10.23 16.33
CA SER A 131 8.58 10.05 15.03
C SER A 131 9.46 10.57 13.89
N TYR A 132 10.00 11.76 14.03
CA TYR A 132 10.96 12.33 13.08
C TYR A 132 12.17 11.42 12.85
N LEU A 133 12.82 10.95 13.91
CA LEU A 133 13.96 10.04 13.79
C LEU A 133 13.60 8.73 13.09
N ALA A 134 12.38 8.22 13.31
CA ALA A 134 11.88 7.04 12.61
C ALA A 134 11.71 7.29 11.10
N SER A 135 11.33 8.51 10.68
CA SER A 135 11.09 8.84 9.26
C SER A 135 12.33 8.74 8.35
N ASP A 136 13.53 8.84 8.92
CA ASP A 136 14.81 8.68 8.21
C ASP A 136 15.24 7.19 8.08
N LYS A 137 14.49 6.26 8.68
CA LYS A 137 14.85 4.85 8.72
C LYS A 137 14.19 4.06 7.60
N ASN A 138 14.93 3.07 7.12
CA ASN A 138 14.39 2.01 6.29
C ASN A 138 14.18 0.76 7.14
N ILE A 139 13.47 -0.21 6.60
CA ILE A 139 13.16 -1.49 7.25
C ILE A 139 14.38 -2.40 7.50
N THR A 140 15.57 -2.05 7.02
CA THR A 140 16.83 -2.78 7.32
C THR A 140 17.65 -2.15 8.44
N LYS A 141 17.31 -0.92 8.86
CA LYS A 141 17.96 -0.21 9.96
C LYS A 141 17.24 -0.52 11.29
N ASP A 142 17.84 -0.10 12.42
CA ASP A 142 17.25 -0.18 13.76
C ASP A 142 16.03 0.74 13.95
N PHE A 143 14.94 0.55 13.19
CA PHE A 143 13.68 1.27 13.39
C PHE A 143 12.94 0.80 14.66
N MET A 144 13.24 -0.42 15.12
CA MET A 144 12.55 -1.08 16.23
C MET A 144 12.65 -0.31 17.55
N LYS A 145 13.81 0.26 17.88
CA LYS A 145 13.99 1.02 19.13
C LYS A 145 13.06 2.23 19.25
N TYR A 146 12.75 2.89 18.13
CA TYR A 146 11.82 4.01 18.12
C TYR A 146 10.38 3.54 18.36
N LEU A 147 9.99 2.37 17.82
CA LEU A 147 8.68 1.78 18.06
C LEU A 147 8.50 1.38 19.52
N TYR A 148 9.52 0.73 20.12
CA TYR A 148 9.50 0.36 21.53
C TYR A 148 9.39 1.59 22.43
N ALA A 149 10.24 2.60 22.22
CA ALA A 149 10.17 3.85 22.95
C ALA A 149 8.77 4.50 22.87
N MET A 150 8.19 4.53 21.66
CA MET A 150 6.86 5.08 21.44
C MET A 150 5.76 4.27 22.16
N GLU A 151 5.80 2.95 22.07
CA GLU A 151 4.86 2.06 22.75
C GLU A 151 4.94 2.22 24.28
N THR A 152 6.15 2.29 24.82
CA THR A 152 6.39 2.51 26.25
C THR A 152 5.80 3.84 26.71
N LEU A 153 6.13 4.95 26.03
CA LEU A 153 5.63 6.28 26.38
C LEU A 153 4.10 6.37 26.31
N ILE A 154 3.48 5.81 25.26
CA ILE A 154 2.02 5.84 25.07
C ILE A 154 1.27 5.06 26.16
N ASN A 155 1.90 4.02 26.72
CA ASN A 155 1.27 3.20 27.75
C ASN A 155 1.27 3.85 29.14
N LEU A 156 1.95 4.99 29.31
CA LEU A 156 1.91 5.78 30.54
C LEU A 156 0.62 6.58 30.64
N ASP A 157 -0.10 6.45 31.76
CA ASP A 157 -1.46 7.00 31.90
C ASP A 157 -1.53 8.52 31.71
N GLY A 158 -0.52 9.27 32.16
CA GLY A 158 -0.44 10.72 31.96
C GLY A 158 -0.34 11.11 30.48
N ILE A 159 0.60 10.47 29.77
CA ILE A 159 0.84 10.70 28.34
C ILE A 159 -0.35 10.21 27.51
N LYS A 160 -0.93 9.07 27.86
CA LYS A 160 -2.05 8.46 27.13
C LYS A 160 -3.28 9.37 27.04
N LYS A 161 -3.53 10.17 28.09
CA LYS A 161 -4.63 11.15 28.11
C LYS A 161 -4.46 12.26 27.09
N LEU A 162 -3.23 12.62 26.74
CA LEU A 162 -2.94 13.68 25.77
C LEU A 162 -3.52 13.37 24.39
N PHE A 163 -3.55 12.10 23.99
CA PHE A 163 -4.04 11.68 22.66
C PHE A 163 -5.52 11.98 22.41
N ALA A 164 -6.29 12.43 23.41
CA ALA A 164 -7.62 12.99 23.17
C ALA A 164 -7.56 14.33 22.39
N LYS A 165 -6.41 15.01 22.40
CA LYS A 165 -6.17 16.29 21.73
C LYS A 165 -5.96 16.07 20.23
N LYS A 166 -6.68 16.85 19.42
CA LYS A 166 -6.73 16.71 17.95
C LYS A 166 -5.42 17.03 17.25
N TYR A 167 -4.61 17.96 17.76
CA TYR A 167 -3.35 18.34 17.10
C TYR A 167 -2.35 17.18 17.05
N LEU A 168 -2.34 16.26 18.02
CA LEU A 168 -1.48 15.06 18.00
C LEU A 168 -1.76 14.17 16.79
N TRP A 169 -3.00 14.17 16.32
CA TRP A 169 -3.47 13.44 15.13
C TRP A 169 -3.34 14.27 13.85
N GLY A 170 -2.67 15.42 13.89
CA GLY A 170 -2.55 16.32 12.74
C GLY A 170 -3.85 17.01 12.33
N LEU A 171 -4.87 17.07 13.20
CA LEU A 171 -6.18 17.63 12.86
C LEU A 171 -6.32 19.12 13.15
N GLU A 172 -5.43 19.70 13.95
CA GLU A 172 -5.43 21.11 14.35
C GLU A 172 -3.99 21.66 14.34
N LYS A 173 -3.80 22.95 14.02
CA LYS A 173 -2.47 23.58 14.03
C LYS A 173 -1.93 23.66 15.44
N HIS A 174 -0.65 23.31 15.61
CA HIS A 174 0.04 23.39 16.88
C HIS A 174 1.50 23.79 16.63
N SER A 175 1.97 24.81 17.35
CA SER A 175 3.33 25.33 17.23
C SER A 175 4.29 24.41 17.96
N LEU A 176 4.87 23.47 17.23
CA LEU A 176 5.91 22.59 17.74
C LEU A 176 7.28 23.20 17.38
N LYS A 177 8.17 23.26 18.37
CA LYS A 177 9.52 23.84 18.21
C LYS A 177 10.41 23.03 17.26
N TYR A 178 10.09 21.75 17.01
CA TYR A 178 10.86 20.83 16.17
C TYR A 178 9.90 20.01 15.28
N VAL A 179 9.61 20.48 14.06
CA VAL A 179 8.80 19.74 13.07
C VAL A 179 9.46 19.84 11.71
N CYS A 180 10.28 18.85 11.40
CA CYS A 180 10.61 18.53 10.02
C CYS A 180 10.44 17.02 9.93
N HIS A 181 9.63 16.49 9.03
CA HIS A 181 9.65 15.06 8.70
C HIS A 181 10.33 14.91 7.33
N TYR A 182 11.23 13.94 7.16
CA TYR A 182 12.03 13.83 5.93
C TYR A 182 11.22 13.51 4.66
N GLY A 183 10.02 12.92 4.81
CA GLY A 183 9.19 12.49 3.68
C GLY A 183 7.98 13.38 3.36
N TYR A 184 7.48 14.17 4.31
CA TYR A 184 6.24 14.91 4.14
C TYR A 184 6.41 16.37 4.54
N THR A 185 6.44 17.26 3.54
CA THR A 185 6.33 18.70 3.77
C THR A 185 4.88 19.00 4.10
N HIS A 186 4.55 18.99 5.39
CA HIS A 186 3.26 19.51 5.78
C HIS A 186 3.28 21.04 5.59
N ASP A 187 2.52 21.56 4.64
CA ASP A 187 1.90 22.89 4.78
C ASP A 187 0.86 22.91 5.93
N GLN A 188 0.88 21.90 6.80
CA GLN A 188 -0.19 21.45 7.68
C GLN A 188 0.34 20.89 9.01
N SER A 189 -0.58 20.46 9.87
CA SER A 189 -0.27 19.89 11.18
C SER A 189 0.24 18.44 11.09
N PRO A 190 1.42 18.11 11.62
CA PRO A 190 1.94 16.75 11.64
C PRO A 190 1.16 15.86 12.62
N CYS A 191 1.02 14.59 12.28
CA CYS A 191 0.56 13.54 13.19
C CYS A 191 1.75 12.81 13.80
N PHE A 192 1.62 12.37 15.04
CA PHE A 192 2.67 11.61 15.73
C PHE A 192 3.06 10.30 15.01
N LEU A 193 2.17 9.76 14.18
CA LEU A 193 2.39 8.50 13.44
C LEU A 193 3.19 8.68 12.15
N ASP A 194 3.31 9.91 11.63
CA ASP A 194 3.75 10.16 10.26
C ASP A 194 5.12 9.55 9.98
N GLY A 195 6.09 9.78 10.85
CA GLY A 195 7.44 9.26 10.64
C GLY A 195 7.57 7.75 10.74
N PHE A 196 6.72 7.08 11.52
CA PHE A 196 6.70 5.62 11.56
C PHE A 196 6.01 5.01 10.32
N LEU A 197 5.05 5.74 9.73
CA LEU A 197 4.41 5.33 8.48
C LEU A 197 5.37 5.43 7.29
N GLU A 198 6.38 6.30 7.34
CA GLU A 198 7.42 6.42 6.30
C GLU A 198 8.43 5.26 6.25
N VAL A 199 8.56 4.47 7.33
CA VAL A 199 9.55 3.37 7.40
C VAL A 199 9.26 2.30 6.35
N PHE A 200 10.13 2.19 5.35
CA PHE A 200 9.89 1.30 4.21
C PHE A 200 11.17 0.72 3.60
N ILE A 201 11.03 -0.09 2.53
CA ILE A 201 12.16 -0.71 1.82
C ILE A 201 13.00 0.31 1.02
N TYR A 202 12.43 1.47 0.71
CA TYR A 202 13.13 2.62 0.14
C TYR A 202 12.51 3.90 0.72
N PRO A 203 13.29 4.97 0.87
CA PRO A 203 12.76 6.27 1.29
C PRO A 203 11.90 6.87 0.17
N LYS A 204 11.09 7.86 0.51
CA LYS A 204 10.44 8.71 -0.50
C LYS A 204 11.52 9.29 -1.42
N SER A 205 11.48 8.90 -2.68
CA SER A 205 12.55 9.12 -3.65
C SER A 205 11.95 9.27 -5.05
N ASN A 206 12.71 9.85 -5.97
CA ASN A 206 12.31 9.89 -7.37
C ASN A 206 12.30 8.45 -7.93
N MET A 207 11.47 8.18 -8.93
CA MET A 207 11.41 6.88 -9.61
C MET A 207 12.79 6.43 -10.13
N ASN A 208 13.65 7.38 -10.50
CA ASN A 208 15.00 7.12 -11.02
C ASN A 208 16.04 6.79 -9.95
N ASP A 209 15.70 6.88 -8.66
CA ASP A 209 16.65 6.55 -7.60
C ASP A 209 16.75 5.03 -7.42
N LYS A 210 17.93 4.54 -7.06
CA LYS A 210 18.13 3.10 -6.79
C LYS A 210 17.47 2.65 -5.49
N VAL A 211 16.96 1.42 -5.49
CA VAL A 211 16.49 0.76 -4.26
C VAL A 211 17.67 0.03 -3.63
N GLN A 212 18.31 0.68 -2.64
CA GLN A 212 19.57 0.23 -2.04
C GLN A 212 19.56 -1.22 -1.54
N ILE A 213 18.40 -1.72 -1.08
CA ILE A 213 18.26 -3.10 -0.57
C ILE A 213 18.42 -4.16 -1.68
N PHE A 214 18.10 -3.82 -2.93
CA PHE A 214 18.15 -4.74 -4.08
C PHE A 214 19.22 -4.38 -5.12
N TYR A 215 19.81 -3.19 -5.02
CA TYR A 215 20.75 -2.68 -6.00
C TYR A 215 22.07 -3.47 -6.01
N ASN A 216 22.51 -3.88 -7.20
CA ASN A 216 23.76 -4.62 -7.46
C ASN A 216 23.89 -5.91 -6.62
N LYS A 217 22.78 -6.65 -6.49
CA LYS A 217 22.70 -7.94 -5.80
C LYS A 217 22.33 -9.06 -6.77
N GLU A 218 22.78 -10.27 -6.47
CA GLU A 218 22.38 -11.46 -7.21
C GLU A 218 20.98 -11.95 -6.79
N SER A 219 20.37 -12.80 -7.62
CA SER A 219 19.00 -13.31 -7.41
C SER A 219 18.79 -13.98 -6.04
N VAL A 220 19.79 -14.71 -5.54
CA VAL A 220 19.74 -15.36 -4.21
C VAL A 220 19.73 -14.33 -3.08
N GLU A 221 20.58 -13.30 -3.18
CA GLU A 221 20.66 -12.22 -2.20
C GLU A 221 19.40 -11.35 -2.21
N ILE A 222 18.82 -11.13 -3.39
CA ILE A 222 17.53 -10.45 -3.53
C ILE A 222 16.44 -11.26 -2.82
N GLY A 223 16.41 -12.58 -3.01
CA GLY A 223 15.45 -13.47 -2.34
C GLY A 223 15.55 -13.41 -0.82
N ALA A 224 16.77 -13.43 -0.26
CA ALA A 224 16.99 -13.26 1.17
C ALA A 224 16.53 -11.89 1.67
N ALA A 225 16.94 -10.82 0.98
CA ALA A 225 16.57 -9.46 1.32
C ALA A 225 15.05 -9.23 1.27
N MET A 226 14.34 -9.85 0.32
CA MET A 226 12.87 -9.84 0.24
C MET A 226 12.24 -10.49 1.47
N LEU A 227 12.73 -11.66 1.89
CA LEU A 227 12.19 -12.37 3.05
C LEU A 227 12.37 -11.54 4.34
N ASP A 228 13.57 -11.02 4.56
CA ASP A 228 13.86 -10.16 5.72
C ASP A 228 12.98 -8.90 5.68
N SER A 229 12.84 -8.30 4.51
CA SER A 229 12.00 -7.11 4.31
C SER A 229 10.53 -7.37 4.66
N TYR A 230 10.01 -8.52 4.22
CA TYR A 230 8.65 -8.93 4.53
C TYR A 230 8.42 -9.14 6.03
N ASN A 231 9.38 -9.79 6.71
CA ASN A 231 9.31 -10.00 8.15
C ASN A 231 9.31 -8.66 8.90
N ASN A 232 10.19 -7.74 8.52
CA ASN A 232 10.31 -6.43 9.16
C ASN A 232 9.07 -5.56 8.93
N LEU A 233 8.51 -5.57 7.71
CA LEU A 233 7.23 -4.88 7.43
C LEU A 233 6.06 -5.47 8.23
N ASN A 234 6.02 -6.80 8.41
CA ASN A 234 5.00 -7.43 9.24
C ASN A 234 5.16 -7.08 10.73
N THR A 235 6.39 -6.96 11.22
CA THR A 235 6.68 -6.50 12.58
C THR A 235 6.23 -5.05 12.75
N LEU A 236 6.66 -4.14 11.87
CA LEU A 236 6.23 -2.74 11.86
C LEU A 236 4.69 -2.61 11.89
N LYS A 237 3.99 -3.33 11.01
CA LYS A 237 2.52 -3.39 10.98
C LYS A 237 1.92 -3.77 12.34
N LYS A 238 2.45 -4.80 13.00
CA LYS A 238 1.94 -5.27 14.31
C LYS A 238 2.14 -4.22 15.40
N PHE A 239 3.30 -3.58 15.45
CA PHE A 239 3.59 -2.51 16.41
C PHE A 239 2.68 -1.31 16.20
N LEU A 240 2.59 -0.81 14.96
CA LEU A 240 1.71 0.32 14.63
C LEU A 240 0.25 0.01 14.97
N TYR A 241 -0.23 -1.18 14.61
CA TYR A 241 -1.56 -1.62 14.99
C TYR A 241 -1.74 -1.68 16.52
N GLY A 242 -0.78 -2.23 17.26
CA GLY A 242 -0.80 -2.32 18.72
C GLY A 242 -0.87 -0.94 19.38
N ILE A 243 -0.03 -0.01 18.95
CA ILE A 243 0.00 1.38 19.41
C ILE A 243 -1.36 2.07 19.18
N ILE A 244 -1.89 1.99 17.96
CA ILE A 244 -3.18 2.64 17.64
C ILE A 244 -4.32 1.97 18.40
N LEU A 245 -4.33 0.64 18.47
CA LEU A 245 -5.35 -0.12 19.18
C LEU A 245 -5.37 0.26 20.69
N SER A 246 -4.21 0.36 21.33
CA SER A 246 -4.10 0.71 22.75
C SER A 246 -4.67 2.09 23.06
N LEU A 247 -4.60 3.02 22.09
CA LEU A 247 -5.14 4.38 22.18
C LEU A 247 -6.66 4.43 21.96
N ILE A 248 -7.22 3.63 21.05
CA ILE A 248 -8.62 3.78 20.63
C ILE A 248 -9.60 2.84 21.34
N VAL A 249 -9.16 1.69 21.89
CA VAL A 249 -10.08 0.64 22.39
C VAL A 249 -10.97 1.13 23.54
N LYS A 250 -10.45 1.98 24.42
CA LYS A 250 -11.17 2.48 25.61
C LYS A 250 -11.47 3.98 25.56
N ASN A 251 -11.24 4.64 24.43
CA ASN A 251 -11.38 6.09 24.31
C ASN A 251 -12.06 6.46 22.98
N GLU A 252 -13.34 6.83 23.05
CA GLU A 252 -14.13 7.20 21.88
C GLU A 252 -13.62 8.47 21.19
N LYS A 253 -13.05 9.44 21.93
CA LYS A 253 -12.43 10.63 21.32
C LYS A 253 -11.21 10.26 20.49
N ASN A 254 -10.35 9.37 21.00
CA ASN A 254 -9.18 8.88 20.25
C ASN A 254 -9.62 8.10 19.02
N LYS A 255 -10.66 7.28 19.14
CA LYS A 255 -11.23 6.53 18.01
C LYS A 255 -11.77 7.48 16.93
N GLU A 256 -12.50 8.52 17.33
CA GLU A 256 -12.98 9.56 16.42
C GLU A 256 -11.82 10.32 15.75
N ASN A 257 -10.80 10.71 16.53
CA ASN A 257 -9.61 11.38 16.00
C ASN A 257 -8.88 10.51 14.99
N PHE A 258 -8.72 9.21 15.24
CA PHE A 258 -8.10 8.29 14.29
C PHE A 258 -8.91 8.17 12.99
N VAL A 259 -10.24 8.07 13.07
CA VAL A 259 -11.12 8.09 11.89
C VAL A 259 -10.96 9.38 11.09
N ARG A 260 -10.94 10.53 11.76
CA ARG A 260 -10.70 11.84 11.13
C ARG A 260 -9.31 11.95 10.51
N PHE A 261 -8.29 11.39 11.16
CA PHE A 261 -6.92 11.36 10.63
C PHE A 261 -6.85 10.54 9.34
N VAL A 262 -7.37 9.31 9.32
CA VAL A 262 -7.33 8.46 8.13
C VAL A 262 -8.08 9.10 6.95
N THR A 263 -9.25 9.70 7.22
CA THR A 263 -10.06 10.37 6.19
C THR A 263 -9.38 11.65 5.69
N LYS A 264 -8.74 12.43 6.57
CA LYS A 264 -7.92 13.60 6.20
C LYS A 264 -6.77 13.19 5.27
N VAL A 265 -6.01 12.16 5.66
CA VAL A 265 -4.90 11.66 4.83
C VAL A 265 -5.41 11.17 3.48
N TYR A 266 -6.54 10.49 3.42
CA TYR A 266 -7.15 10.11 2.14
C TYR A 266 -7.46 11.33 1.27
N ASP A 267 -8.14 12.34 1.81
CA ASP A 267 -8.57 13.53 1.07
C ASP A 267 -7.39 14.33 0.51
N GLU A 268 -6.33 14.48 1.29
CA GLU A 268 -5.12 15.22 0.90
C GLU A 268 -4.27 14.50 -0.14
N ASN A 269 -4.51 13.20 -0.35
CA ASN A 269 -3.68 12.36 -1.20
C ASN A 269 -4.46 11.71 -2.35
N ARG A 270 -5.65 12.20 -2.67
CA ARG A 270 -6.49 11.74 -3.81
C ARG A 270 -5.74 11.77 -5.14
N ASP A 271 -4.78 12.68 -5.29
CA ASP A 271 -3.94 12.80 -6.47
C ASP A 271 -3.14 11.53 -6.77
N ARG A 272 -2.88 10.67 -5.78
CA ARG A 272 -2.26 9.35 -6.00
C ARG A 272 -3.11 8.40 -6.85
N LYS A 273 -4.38 8.72 -7.13
CA LYS A 273 -5.23 7.96 -8.07
C LYS A 273 -4.95 8.31 -9.54
N LYS A 274 -4.29 9.44 -9.80
CA LYS A 274 -3.94 9.88 -11.15
C LYS A 274 -2.81 9.00 -11.71
N ILE A 275 -2.77 8.84 -13.03
CA ILE A 275 -1.70 8.12 -13.73
C ILE A 275 -0.34 8.80 -13.48
N SER A 276 -0.33 10.13 -13.51
CA SER A 276 0.83 10.94 -13.16
C SER A 276 0.43 11.94 -12.08
N PHE A 277 1.23 12.01 -11.01
CA PHE A 277 1.05 12.92 -9.90
C PHE A 277 2.39 13.43 -9.41
N ASP A 278 2.36 14.58 -8.73
CA ASP A 278 3.53 15.16 -8.10
C ASP A 278 3.86 14.39 -6.81
N TYR A 279 4.86 13.51 -6.89
CA TYR A 279 5.28 12.68 -5.75
C TYR A 279 5.74 13.50 -4.55
N THR A 280 6.12 14.77 -4.72
CA THR A 280 6.55 15.63 -3.60
C THR A 280 5.38 16.06 -2.73
N LYS A 281 4.19 16.25 -3.32
CA LYS A 281 2.98 16.77 -2.66
C LYS A 281 2.10 15.72 -2.00
N VAL A 282 2.38 14.44 -2.23
CA VAL A 282 1.61 13.32 -1.68
C VAL A 282 2.45 12.49 -0.71
N ILE A 283 1.80 11.67 0.11
CA ILE A 283 2.44 10.66 0.96
C ILE A 283 3.31 9.71 0.14
N SER A 284 4.33 9.11 0.74
CA SER A 284 5.18 8.12 0.08
C SER A 284 4.48 6.78 -0.15
N ASP A 285 5.10 5.90 -0.94
CA ASP A 285 4.65 4.50 -1.09
C ASP A 285 4.71 3.74 0.26
N GLY A 286 5.71 4.04 1.08
CA GLY A 286 5.87 3.46 2.41
C GLY A 286 4.71 3.84 3.33
N TYR A 287 4.37 5.12 3.38
CA TYR A 287 3.24 5.63 4.13
C TYR A 287 1.94 4.98 3.67
N ALA A 288 1.68 4.98 2.36
CA ALA A 288 0.46 4.39 1.80
C ALA A 288 0.35 2.89 2.14
N TYR A 289 1.44 2.13 1.99
CA TYR A 289 1.48 0.70 2.30
C TYR A 289 1.29 0.42 3.79
N ASN A 290 1.99 1.14 4.66
CA ASN A 290 1.97 0.90 6.11
C ASN A 290 0.59 1.24 6.69
N LEU A 291 -0.01 2.36 6.27
CA LEU A 291 -1.36 2.70 6.70
C LEU A 291 -2.38 1.68 6.15
N CYS A 292 -2.28 1.30 4.87
CA CYS A 292 -3.08 0.24 4.27
C CYS A 292 -3.00 -1.08 5.08
N SER A 293 -1.80 -1.44 5.50
CA SER A 293 -1.53 -2.66 6.27
C SER A 293 -2.20 -2.63 7.65
N VAL A 294 -2.12 -1.50 8.36
CA VAL A 294 -2.77 -1.29 9.65
C VAL A 294 -4.31 -1.31 9.51
N LEU A 295 -4.87 -0.66 8.49
CA LEU A 295 -6.31 -0.70 8.22
C LEU A 295 -6.79 -2.14 7.96
N GLY A 296 -5.94 -2.95 7.32
CA GLY A 296 -6.19 -4.39 7.11
C GLY A 296 -6.32 -5.16 8.44
N GLU A 297 -5.50 -4.85 9.44
CA GLU A 297 -5.59 -5.46 10.78
C GLU A 297 -6.94 -5.16 11.45
N PHE A 298 -7.44 -3.92 11.36
CA PHE A 298 -8.78 -3.57 11.84
C PHE A 298 -9.91 -4.29 11.09
N CYS A 299 -9.70 -4.60 9.82
CA CYS A 299 -10.67 -5.34 9.00
C CYS A 299 -10.64 -6.87 9.23
N LYS A 300 -9.62 -7.44 9.87
CA LYS A 300 -9.50 -8.90 10.02
C LYS A 300 -10.71 -9.56 10.66
N LYS A 301 -11.27 -8.95 11.70
CA LYS A 301 -12.42 -9.52 12.42
C LYS A 301 -13.66 -9.60 11.53
N ILE A 302 -13.93 -8.56 10.73
CA ILE A 302 -15.09 -8.55 9.84
C ILE A 302 -14.91 -9.46 8.64
N VAL A 303 -13.68 -9.57 8.12
CA VAL A 303 -13.35 -10.48 7.02
C VAL A 303 -13.47 -11.94 7.48
N ASN A 304 -12.83 -12.31 8.59
CA ASN A 304 -12.79 -13.70 9.06
C ASN A 304 -14.16 -14.23 9.54
N LYS A 305 -15.02 -13.34 10.05
CA LYS A 305 -16.38 -13.68 10.50
C LYS A 305 -17.46 -13.34 9.48
N GLU A 306 -17.07 -12.91 8.27
CA GLU A 306 -17.97 -12.55 7.18
C GLU A 306 -19.08 -11.54 7.59
N LEU A 307 -18.73 -10.51 8.36
CA LEU A 307 -19.67 -9.54 8.92
C LEU A 307 -19.98 -8.39 7.94
N ASP A 308 -20.43 -8.70 6.72
CA ASP A 308 -20.76 -7.69 5.70
C ASP A 308 -21.94 -6.78 6.10
N ASN A 309 -22.79 -7.25 7.00
CA ASN A 309 -23.90 -6.48 7.56
C ASN A 309 -23.46 -5.26 8.39
N LEU A 310 -22.20 -5.19 8.81
CA LEU A 310 -21.64 -4.04 9.54
C LEU A 310 -21.08 -2.95 8.63
N ILE A 311 -21.10 -3.16 7.32
CA ILE A 311 -20.59 -2.23 6.32
C ILE A 311 -21.76 -1.46 5.72
N ASP A 312 -21.81 -0.16 6.00
CA ASP A 312 -22.81 0.71 5.41
C ASP A 312 -22.43 1.09 3.97
N SER A 313 -23.20 0.58 3.02
CA SER A 313 -23.05 0.89 1.59
C SER A 313 -23.26 2.38 1.25
N GLU A 314 -24.00 3.14 2.07
CA GLU A 314 -24.23 4.57 1.83
C GLU A 314 -22.97 5.41 2.08
N PHE A 315 -22.00 4.87 2.80
CA PHE A 315 -20.72 5.52 3.07
C PHE A 315 -19.98 5.93 1.78
N ILE A 316 -20.19 5.18 0.69
CA ILE A 316 -19.56 5.46 -0.61
C ILE A 316 -19.89 6.87 -1.13
N ARG A 317 -21.09 7.38 -0.85
CA ARG A 317 -21.50 8.72 -1.27
C ARG A 317 -20.63 9.81 -0.65
N PHE A 318 -20.16 9.58 0.57
CA PHE A 318 -19.30 10.53 1.27
C PHE A 318 -17.86 10.47 0.75
N ILE A 319 -17.38 9.30 0.34
CA ILE A 319 -16.03 9.16 -0.27
C ILE A 319 -15.94 9.98 -1.57
N ASP A 320 -17.02 10.00 -2.33
CA ASP A 320 -17.12 10.77 -3.57
C ASP A 320 -17.16 12.29 -3.32
N MET A 321 -17.44 12.76 -2.11
CA MET A 321 -17.43 14.18 -1.75
C MET A 321 -16.01 14.64 -1.45
N ASN A 322 -15.65 15.88 -1.80
CA ASN A 322 -14.28 16.41 -1.66
C ASN A 322 -13.85 16.79 -0.23
N GLU A 323 -14.68 16.56 0.79
CA GLU A 323 -14.43 16.99 2.17
C GLU A 323 -14.90 15.95 3.22
N LEU A 324 -14.51 14.68 3.03
CA LEU A 324 -14.91 13.54 3.88
C LEU A 324 -14.53 13.76 5.35
N TYR A 325 -13.38 14.39 5.64
CA TYR A 325 -12.95 14.63 7.03
C TYR A 325 -13.70 15.79 7.73
N LYS A 326 -14.45 16.63 6.99
CA LYS A 326 -15.14 17.82 7.52
C LYS A 326 -16.56 17.54 7.99
N ASP A 327 -17.19 16.44 7.54
CA ASP A 327 -18.55 16.10 7.95
C ASP A 327 -18.54 15.16 9.19
N PRO A 328 -19.02 15.64 10.35
CA PRO A 328 -19.03 14.87 11.60
C PRO A 328 -19.95 13.64 11.56
N GLY A 329 -20.87 13.55 10.59
CA GLY A 329 -21.80 12.43 10.42
C GLY A 329 -21.17 11.15 9.86
N ILE A 330 -20.00 11.26 9.23
CA ILE A 330 -19.24 10.16 8.62
C ILE A 330 -18.61 9.24 9.68
N SER A 331 -18.46 9.73 10.92
CA SER A 331 -17.91 8.98 12.06
C SER A 331 -18.78 7.81 12.56
N LYS A 332 -20.01 7.65 12.05
CA LYS A 332 -21.00 6.74 12.64
C LYS A 332 -20.62 5.25 12.62
N SER A 333 -19.69 4.83 11.75
CA SER A 333 -19.19 3.45 11.76
C SER A 333 -17.68 3.39 11.51
N PHE A 334 -16.93 3.19 12.60
CA PHE A 334 -15.50 2.86 12.57
C PHE A 334 -15.21 1.73 11.58
N VAL A 335 -16.00 0.65 11.65
CA VAL A 335 -15.83 -0.54 10.81
C VAL A 335 -15.98 -0.22 9.32
N THR A 336 -17.01 0.55 8.97
CA THR A 336 -17.26 0.95 7.57
C THR A 336 -16.14 1.85 7.05
N THR A 337 -15.70 2.82 7.87
CA THR A 337 -14.57 3.69 7.52
C THR A 337 -13.30 2.88 7.28
N MET A 338 -12.93 1.97 8.20
CA MET A 338 -11.72 1.16 8.05
C MET A 338 -11.78 0.29 6.78
N PHE A 339 -12.93 -0.30 6.46
CA PHE A 339 -13.11 -1.12 5.26
C PHE A 339 -12.89 -0.30 3.98
N PHE A 340 -13.58 0.83 3.82
CA PHE A 340 -13.46 1.62 2.60
C PHE A 340 -12.11 2.34 2.50
N MET A 341 -11.59 2.86 3.61
CA MET A 341 -10.24 3.42 3.60
C MET A 341 -9.20 2.35 3.24
N LYS A 342 -9.35 1.11 3.71
CA LYS A 342 -8.48 0.00 3.26
C LYS A 342 -8.52 -0.18 1.74
N VAL A 343 -9.71 -0.11 1.12
CA VAL A 343 -9.85 -0.18 -0.36
C VAL A 343 -9.12 0.99 -1.04
N GLU A 344 -9.32 2.21 -0.56
CA GLU A 344 -8.70 3.41 -1.15
C GLU A 344 -7.16 3.40 -0.99
N PHE A 345 -6.65 2.94 0.15
CA PHE A 345 -5.21 2.81 0.38
C PHE A 345 -4.58 1.63 -0.37
N LEU A 346 -5.35 0.55 -0.67
CA LEU A 346 -4.91 -0.45 -1.64
C LEU A 346 -4.71 0.19 -3.02
N ARG A 347 -5.59 1.12 -3.41
CA ARG A 347 -5.45 1.90 -4.65
C ARG A 347 -4.23 2.79 -4.66
N PHE A 348 -4.02 3.57 -3.60
CA PHE A 348 -2.87 4.48 -3.49
C PHE A 348 -1.51 3.78 -3.59
N PHE A 349 -1.43 2.56 -3.04
CA PHE A 349 -0.20 1.79 -3.06
C PHE A 349 -0.11 0.90 -4.31
N TYR A 350 -0.99 -0.11 -4.44
CA TYR A 350 -0.85 -1.08 -5.53
C TYR A 350 -1.17 -0.50 -6.90
N GLY A 351 -2.01 0.54 -7.00
CA GLY A 351 -2.22 1.26 -8.25
C GLY A 351 -0.90 1.83 -8.79
N SER A 352 -0.13 2.50 -7.91
CA SER A 352 1.22 3.00 -8.23
C SER A 352 2.19 1.86 -8.60
N ILE A 353 2.23 0.78 -7.82
CA ILE A 353 3.13 -0.36 -8.08
C ILE A 353 2.83 -1.03 -9.43
N ILE A 354 1.56 -1.22 -9.78
CA ILE A 354 1.16 -1.84 -11.05
C ILE A 354 1.47 -0.91 -12.23
N GLU A 355 1.23 0.39 -12.09
CA GLU A 355 1.57 1.34 -13.15
C GLU A 355 3.09 1.42 -13.37
N ASN A 356 3.86 1.49 -12.29
CA ASN A 356 5.32 1.44 -12.35
C ASN A 356 5.84 0.14 -12.98
N ALA A 357 5.15 -0.98 -12.77
CA ALA A 357 5.50 -2.24 -13.42
C ALA A 357 5.39 -2.17 -14.94
N ARG A 358 4.37 -1.47 -15.45
CA ARG A 358 4.18 -1.26 -16.90
C ARG A 358 5.25 -0.32 -17.46
N ILE A 359 5.55 0.76 -16.74
CA ILE A 359 6.56 1.76 -17.13
C ILE A 359 7.95 1.14 -17.18
N TYR A 360 8.39 0.49 -16.09
CA TYR A 360 9.75 -0.05 -16.02
C TYR A 360 10.02 -1.20 -16.97
N GLU A 361 9.00 -1.99 -17.35
CA GLU A 361 9.18 -3.03 -18.37
C GLU A 361 9.51 -2.40 -19.74
N HIS A 362 8.79 -1.33 -20.11
CA HIS A 362 9.04 -0.60 -21.34
C HIS A 362 10.41 0.10 -21.32
N GLU A 363 10.71 0.82 -20.25
CA GLU A 363 12.01 1.52 -20.10
C GLU A 363 13.19 0.56 -20.10
N TYR A 364 13.04 -0.62 -19.48
CA TYR A 364 14.08 -1.64 -19.47
C TYR A 364 14.41 -2.11 -20.89
N ASP A 365 13.39 -2.43 -21.70
CA ASP A 365 13.58 -2.88 -23.08
C ASP A 365 14.25 -1.82 -23.96
N GLU A 366 13.86 -0.55 -23.78
CA GLU A 366 14.48 0.58 -24.49
C GLU A 366 15.95 0.76 -24.10
N ILE A 367 16.27 0.80 -22.81
CA ILE A 367 17.64 0.99 -22.33
C ILE A 367 18.52 -0.21 -22.68
N GLN A 368 17.99 -1.42 -22.60
CA GLN A 368 18.69 -2.65 -23.00
C GLN A 368 19.09 -2.59 -24.47
N THR A 369 18.15 -2.21 -25.34
CA THR A 369 18.42 -2.03 -26.78
C THR A 369 19.53 -1.00 -27.02
N MET A 370 19.50 0.12 -26.28
CA MET A 370 20.52 1.17 -26.38
C MET A 370 21.89 0.71 -25.89
N TYR A 371 21.93 -0.07 -24.80
CA TYR A 371 23.16 -0.69 -24.30
C TYR A 371 23.73 -1.69 -25.32
N ASP A 372 22.91 -2.53 -25.93
CA ASP A 372 23.37 -3.53 -26.91
C ASP A 372 23.99 -2.87 -28.15
N ILE A 373 23.44 -1.73 -28.59
CA ILE A 373 23.95 -0.97 -29.74
C ILE A 373 25.23 -0.19 -29.38
N ARG A 374 25.23 0.53 -28.26
CA ARG A 374 26.27 1.54 -27.95
C ARG A 374 27.36 1.03 -27.00
N ARG A 375 27.06 0.02 -26.19
CA ARG A 375 27.93 -0.55 -25.13
C ARG A 375 28.50 0.50 -24.17
N ASP A 376 27.72 1.53 -23.87
CA ASP A 376 28.08 2.60 -22.92
C ASP A 376 27.73 2.20 -21.49
N GLU A 377 28.69 2.32 -20.56
CA GLU A 377 28.52 1.97 -19.14
C GLU A 377 27.41 2.78 -18.45
N ARG A 378 27.04 3.96 -18.97
CA ARG A 378 25.90 4.73 -18.44
C ARG A 378 24.57 3.97 -18.57
N TYR A 379 24.33 3.29 -19.70
CA TYR A 379 23.12 2.50 -19.88
C TYR A 379 23.12 1.27 -18.98
N LYS A 380 24.29 0.67 -18.76
CA LYS A 380 24.45 -0.45 -17.84
C LYS A 380 24.15 -0.04 -16.39
N GLU A 381 24.58 1.15 -15.98
CA GLU A 381 24.23 1.69 -14.67
C GLU A 381 22.72 1.96 -14.55
N MET A 382 22.09 2.52 -15.58
CA MET A 382 20.63 2.70 -15.63
C MET A 382 19.88 1.36 -15.54
N LEU A 383 20.36 0.31 -16.22
CA LEU A 383 19.80 -1.04 -16.13
C LEU A 383 19.86 -1.58 -14.70
N LYS A 384 20.98 -1.42 -13.99
CA LYS A 384 21.10 -1.85 -12.58
C LYS A 384 20.11 -1.12 -11.65
N ILE A 385 19.88 0.17 -11.91
CA ILE A 385 18.88 0.95 -11.17
C ILE A 385 17.48 0.38 -11.44
N LEU A 386 17.12 0.16 -12.71
CA LEU A 386 15.83 -0.42 -13.11
C LEU A 386 15.64 -1.83 -12.57
N GLU A 387 16.67 -2.67 -12.56
CA GLU A 387 16.64 -4.01 -11.95
C GLU A 387 16.28 -3.94 -10.46
N SER A 388 16.84 -2.98 -9.71
CA SER A 388 16.50 -2.78 -8.30
C SER A 388 15.03 -2.37 -8.10
N ARG A 389 14.45 -1.62 -9.05
CA ARG A 389 13.04 -1.22 -9.04
C ARG A 389 12.11 -2.35 -9.50
N ARG A 390 12.50 -3.16 -10.49
CA ARG A 390 11.78 -4.38 -10.90
C ARG A 390 11.77 -5.43 -9.78
N ALA A 391 12.89 -5.58 -9.04
CA ALA A 391 12.94 -6.41 -7.84
C ALA A 391 11.91 -5.94 -6.78
N THR A 392 11.73 -4.63 -6.61
CA THR A 392 10.70 -4.07 -5.73
C THR A 392 9.28 -4.44 -6.16
N ILE A 393 8.97 -4.36 -7.45
CA ILE A 393 7.65 -4.79 -7.97
C ILE A 393 7.45 -6.28 -7.73
N SER A 394 8.47 -7.10 -8.04
CA SER A 394 8.44 -8.54 -7.80
C SER A 394 8.20 -8.85 -6.31
N PHE A 395 8.81 -8.08 -5.40
CA PHE A 395 8.57 -8.22 -3.96
C PHE A 395 7.09 -8.05 -3.59
N PHE A 396 6.38 -7.09 -4.21
CA PHE A 396 4.98 -6.80 -3.89
C PHE A 396 3.94 -7.59 -4.68
N LEU A 397 4.29 -8.10 -5.88
CA LEU A 397 3.33 -8.79 -6.73
C LEU A 397 3.57 -10.30 -6.84
N SER A 398 4.75 -10.84 -6.54
CA SER A 398 5.06 -12.27 -6.72
C SER A 398 4.24 -13.25 -5.84
N PRO A 399 4.27 -14.57 -6.10
CA PRO A 399 3.51 -15.57 -5.32
C PRO A 399 3.84 -15.67 -3.82
N ARG A 400 4.92 -15.04 -3.34
CA ARG A 400 5.30 -14.97 -1.91
C ARG A 400 5.22 -13.54 -1.36
N SER A 401 4.56 -12.65 -2.09
CA SER A 401 4.49 -11.23 -1.79
C SER A 401 3.48 -10.89 -0.68
N PRO A 402 3.56 -9.65 -0.13
CA PRO A 402 2.50 -9.07 0.68
C PRO A 402 1.10 -9.14 0.07
N LEU A 403 0.96 -9.06 -1.26
CA LEU A 403 -0.35 -9.06 -1.93
C LEU A 403 -1.15 -10.34 -1.64
N VAL A 404 -0.48 -11.47 -1.43
CA VAL A 404 -1.15 -12.73 -1.10
C VAL A 404 -1.90 -12.63 0.23
N GLN A 405 -1.42 -11.85 1.20
CA GLN A 405 -2.13 -11.63 2.48
C GLN A 405 -3.46 -10.89 2.28
N GLU A 406 -3.61 -10.12 1.20
CA GLU A 406 -4.82 -9.38 0.89
C GLU A 406 -5.93 -10.27 0.28
N SER A 407 -5.61 -11.52 -0.11
CA SER A 407 -6.54 -12.44 -0.80
C SER A 407 -7.88 -12.59 -0.07
N ASN A 408 -7.86 -12.75 1.26
CA ASN A 408 -9.07 -12.92 2.06
C ASN A 408 -9.89 -11.62 2.11
N PHE A 409 -9.24 -10.46 2.19
CA PHE A 409 -9.90 -9.16 2.15
C PHE A 409 -10.55 -8.93 0.78
N LEU A 410 -9.83 -9.21 -0.31
CA LEU A 410 -10.36 -9.10 -1.68
C LEU A 410 -11.55 -10.04 -1.91
N ASP A 411 -11.47 -11.28 -1.43
CA ASP A 411 -12.59 -12.23 -1.48
C ASP A 411 -13.80 -11.68 -0.72
N PHE A 412 -13.62 -11.19 0.50
CA PHE A 412 -14.71 -10.62 1.29
C PHE A 412 -15.32 -9.38 0.63
N ALA A 413 -14.50 -8.44 0.16
CA ALA A 413 -14.96 -7.21 -0.50
C ALA A 413 -15.82 -7.53 -1.73
N ILE A 414 -15.36 -8.42 -2.61
CA ILE A 414 -16.08 -8.75 -3.85
C ILE A 414 -17.30 -9.63 -3.57
N ASN A 415 -17.08 -10.74 -2.86
CA ASN A 415 -18.08 -11.82 -2.77
C ASN A 415 -19.19 -11.52 -1.77
N ARG A 416 -19.00 -10.54 -0.87
CA ARG A 416 -19.99 -10.17 0.15
C ARG A 416 -20.46 -8.73 0.00
N VAL A 417 -19.55 -7.76 -0.01
CA VAL A 417 -19.91 -6.34 0.03
C VAL A 417 -20.39 -5.84 -1.33
N TYR A 418 -19.56 -5.98 -2.35
CA TYR A 418 -19.84 -5.48 -3.70
C TYR A 418 -20.94 -6.28 -4.41
N LEU A 419 -20.97 -7.61 -4.24
CA LEU A 419 -22.03 -8.47 -4.78
C LEU A 419 -23.44 -8.05 -4.34
N LYS A 420 -23.57 -7.55 -3.11
CA LYS A 420 -24.84 -7.17 -2.49
C LYS A 420 -25.37 -5.82 -2.99
N TYR A 421 -24.48 -4.84 -3.19
CA TYR A 421 -24.84 -3.48 -3.55
C TYR A 421 -24.22 -3.00 -4.87
N LEU A 422 -24.07 -3.91 -5.85
CA LEU A 422 -23.41 -3.66 -7.14
C LEU A 422 -23.77 -2.30 -7.76
N LYS A 423 -25.07 -2.01 -7.92
CA LYS A 423 -25.59 -0.77 -8.55
C LYS A 423 -25.23 0.52 -7.83
N LYS A 424 -24.85 0.47 -6.54
CA LYS A 424 -24.50 1.66 -5.76
C LYS A 424 -23.06 2.12 -6.00
N TYR A 425 -22.20 1.21 -6.45
CA TYR A 425 -20.78 1.49 -6.62
C TYR A 425 -20.50 1.91 -8.06
N LYS A 426 -19.70 2.96 -8.25
CA LYS A 426 -19.10 3.31 -9.55
C LYS A 426 -17.99 2.34 -9.94
N ASP A 427 -17.67 2.32 -11.23
CA ASP A 427 -16.61 1.50 -11.83
C ASP A 427 -15.25 1.65 -11.11
N GLU A 428 -14.94 2.86 -10.67
CA GLU A 428 -13.71 3.17 -9.94
C GLU A 428 -13.51 2.37 -8.64
N HIS A 429 -14.58 1.97 -7.94
CA HIS A 429 -14.44 1.19 -6.69
C HIS A 429 -14.11 -0.28 -6.94
N PHE A 430 -14.37 -0.78 -8.15
CA PHE A 430 -14.03 -2.15 -8.55
C PHE A 430 -12.64 -2.26 -9.14
N ASP A 431 -12.19 -1.20 -9.80
CA ASP A 431 -11.05 -1.19 -10.71
C ASP A 431 -9.77 -1.83 -10.13
N ILE A 432 -9.32 -1.35 -8.96
CA ILE A 432 -8.13 -1.90 -8.29
C ILE A 432 -8.42 -3.27 -7.68
N ILE A 433 -9.59 -3.48 -7.09
CA ILE A 433 -9.94 -4.72 -6.38
C ILE A 433 -9.97 -5.90 -7.34
N LEU A 434 -10.54 -5.72 -8.55
CA LEU A 434 -10.57 -6.74 -9.59
C LEU A 434 -9.17 -7.02 -10.16
N GLU A 435 -8.34 -5.99 -10.32
CA GLU A 435 -6.97 -6.16 -10.80
C GLU A 435 -6.10 -6.93 -9.80
N LEU A 436 -6.16 -6.58 -8.52
CA LEU A 436 -5.50 -7.35 -7.46
C LEU A 436 -6.08 -8.76 -7.34
N LYS A 437 -7.38 -8.94 -7.55
CA LYS A 437 -8.00 -10.26 -7.57
C LYS A 437 -7.48 -11.13 -8.71
N TYR A 438 -7.31 -10.56 -9.89
CA TYR A 438 -6.72 -11.26 -11.03
C TYR A 438 -5.31 -11.75 -10.72
N ILE A 439 -4.44 -10.84 -10.26
CA ILE A 439 -3.05 -11.13 -9.92
C ILE A 439 -2.97 -12.23 -8.84
N THR A 440 -3.77 -12.13 -7.78
CA THR A 440 -3.77 -13.14 -6.70
C THR A 440 -4.27 -14.51 -7.16
N VAL A 441 -5.29 -14.58 -8.04
CA VAL A 441 -5.80 -15.85 -8.56
C VAL A 441 -4.80 -16.49 -9.53
N GLU A 442 -4.20 -15.69 -10.41
CA GLU A 442 -3.18 -16.14 -11.36
C GLU A 442 -1.99 -16.80 -10.63
N TYR A 443 -1.47 -16.16 -9.58
CA TYR A 443 -0.32 -16.69 -8.84
C TYR A 443 -0.65 -17.83 -7.87
N MET A 444 -1.76 -17.74 -7.16
CA MET A 444 -2.10 -18.75 -6.15
C MET A 444 -2.69 -20.02 -6.78
N ASN A 445 -3.04 -19.99 -8.08
CA ASN A 445 -3.84 -21.02 -8.74
C ASN A 445 -5.08 -21.38 -7.88
N LYS A 446 -5.65 -20.36 -7.21
CA LYS A 446 -6.71 -20.51 -6.22
C LYS A 446 -8.03 -20.60 -6.96
N LYS A 447 -8.83 -21.60 -6.59
CA LYS A 447 -10.21 -21.70 -7.07
C LYS A 447 -11.02 -20.48 -6.59
N VAL A 448 -11.63 -19.76 -7.52
CA VAL A 448 -12.57 -18.68 -7.22
C VAL A 448 -13.89 -19.27 -6.73
N GLN A 449 -14.47 -18.54 -5.80
CA GLN A 449 -15.67 -18.92 -5.07
C GLN A 449 -16.92 -18.75 -5.94
N GLU A 450 -17.96 -19.54 -5.66
CA GLU A 450 -19.24 -19.45 -6.38
C GLU A 450 -19.86 -18.04 -6.33
N ASN A 451 -19.69 -17.33 -5.21
CA ASN A 451 -20.17 -15.96 -5.05
C ASN A 451 -19.53 -14.98 -6.04
N TYR A 452 -18.27 -15.19 -6.42
CA TYR A 452 -17.65 -14.38 -7.47
C TYR A 452 -18.27 -14.68 -8.84
N LEU A 453 -18.62 -15.93 -9.14
CA LEU A 453 -19.32 -16.27 -10.39
C LEU A 453 -20.67 -15.56 -10.45
N LYS A 454 -21.40 -15.51 -9.33
CA LYS A 454 -22.63 -14.70 -9.19
C LYS A 454 -22.37 -13.20 -9.34
N PHE A 455 -21.23 -12.71 -8.85
CA PHE A 455 -20.81 -11.31 -9.03
C PHE A 455 -20.59 -11.00 -10.51
N VAL A 456 -19.81 -11.82 -11.22
CA VAL A 456 -19.59 -11.67 -12.66
C VAL A 456 -20.91 -11.73 -13.41
N GLU A 457 -21.79 -12.68 -13.09
CA GLU A 457 -23.10 -12.80 -13.72
C GLU A 457 -23.93 -11.51 -13.57
N LYS A 458 -24.04 -10.97 -12.36
CA LYS A 458 -24.75 -9.70 -12.13
C LYS A 458 -24.09 -8.53 -12.85
N LEU A 459 -22.76 -8.46 -12.84
CA LEU A 459 -21.99 -7.41 -13.48
C LEU A 459 -22.18 -7.42 -15.00
N LEU A 460 -22.11 -8.58 -15.65
CA LEU A 460 -22.32 -8.72 -17.09
C LEU A 460 -23.72 -8.28 -17.53
N ASN A 461 -24.73 -8.58 -16.71
CA ASN A 461 -26.13 -8.25 -16.96
C ASN A 461 -26.51 -6.81 -16.56
N SER A 462 -25.63 -6.07 -15.88
CA SER A 462 -25.89 -4.66 -15.52
C SER A 462 -25.55 -3.73 -16.69
N GLU A 463 -26.37 -2.70 -16.88
CA GLU A 463 -26.11 -1.60 -17.83
C GLU A 463 -25.31 -0.46 -17.19
N ASP A 464 -25.18 -0.46 -15.86
CA ASP A 464 -24.59 0.64 -15.06
C ASP A 464 -23.05 0.66 -15.10
N HIS A 465 -22.42 -0.41 -15.61
CA HIS A 465 -20.98 -0.62 -15.57
C HIS A 465 -20.35 -0.71 -16.96
N ASN A 466 -19.19 -0.08 -17.10
CA ASN A 466 -18.48 -0.04 -18.37
C ASN A 466 -17.84 -1.39 -18.75
N VAL A 467 -17.39 -1.43 -19.99
CA VAL A 467 -16.83 -2.62 -20.62
C VAL A 467 -15.47 -3.01 -20.01
N HIS A 468 -14.68 -2.06 -19.52
CA HIS A 468 -13.38 -2.31 -18.89
C HIS A 468 -13.51 -3.06 -17.54
N ILE A 469 -14.47 -2.68 -16.69
CA ILE A 469 -14.71 -3.37 -15.40
C ILE A 469 -15.21 -4.80 -15.65
N LYS A 470 -16.10 -4.98 -16.62
CA LYS A 470 -16.54 -6.32 -17.06
C LYS A 470 -15.37 -7.15 -17.58
N LYS A 471 -14.47 -6.57 -18.37
CA LYS A 471 -13.24 -7.23 -18.84
C LYS A 471 -12.37 -7.71 -17.67
N LYS A 472 -12.08 -6.83 -16.70
CA LYS A 472 -11.30 -7.20 -15.50
C LYS A 472 -11.94 -8.34 -14.72
N ALA A 473 -13.27 -8.33 -14.58
CA ALA A 473 -13.98 -9.40 -13.90
C ALA A 473 -13.89 -10.76 -14.64
N LEU A 474 -13.93 -10.73 -15.98
CA LEU A 474 -13.76 -11.90 -16.84
C LEU A 474 -12.33 -12.46 -16.80
N MET A 475 -11.31 -11.59 -16.71
CA MET A 475 -9.91 -12.01 -16.59
C MET A 475 -9.72 -12.98 -15.41
N VAL A 476 -10.31 -12.66 -14.26
CA VAL A 476 -10.25 -13.49 -13.04
C VAL A 476 -10.82 -14.89 -13.25
N ILE A 477 -11.96 -15.02 -13.95
CA ILE A 477 -12.54 -16.35 -14.19
C ILE A 477 -11.87 -17.10 -15.33
N SER A 478 -11.20 -16.38 -16.23
CA SER A 478 -10.48 -16.97 -17.36
C SER A 478 -9.21 -17.70 -16.93
N THR A 479 -8.61 -17.36 -15.79
CA THR A 479 -7.35 -17.98 -15.33
C THR A 479 -7.58 -19.36 -14.74
N ASP A 480 -8.61 -19.55 -13.92
CA ASP A 480 -8.88 -20.83 -13.26
C ASP A 480 -9.79 -21.77 -14.11
N ARG A 481 -9.87 -23.03 -13.68
CA ARG A 481 -10.56 -24.15 -14.31
C ARG A 481 -11.94 -24.38 -13.67
N TYR A 482 -12.88 -23.43 -13.85
CA TYR A 482 -14.20 -23.50 -13.21
C TYR A 482 -15.19 -24.51 -13.79
N PHE A 483 -16.16 -24.83 -12.94
CA PHE A 483 -17.49 -25.31 -13.32
C PHE A 483 -18.37 -24.11 -13.67
N LEU A 484 -18.66 -23.93 -14.95
CA LEU A 484 -19.51 -22.85 -15.43
C LEU A 484 -20.97 -23.24 -15.21
N ASN A 485 -21.71 -22.49 -14.39
CA ASN A 485 -23.15 -22.75 -14.23
C ASN A 485 -23.92 -22.30 -15.49
N SER A 486 -25.12 -22.86 -15.70
CA SER A 486 -25.91 -22.59 -16.90
C SER A 486 -26.36 -21.13 -17.02
N SER A 487 -26.60 -20.46 -15.89
CA SER A 487 -27.03 -19.06 -15.85
C SER A 487 -25.93 -18.09 -16.30
N LEU A 488 -24.72 -18.26 -15.77
CA LEU A 488 -23.53 -17.50 -16.17
C LEU A 488 -23.14 -17.83 -17.61
N PHE A 489 -23.24 -19.10 -18.05
CA PHE A 489 -23.05 -19.46 -19.45
C PHE A 489 -23.98 -18.68 -20.39
N SER A 490 -25.28 -18.63 -20.06
CA SER A 490 -26.26 -17.83 -20.82
C SER A 490 -25.92 -16.33 -20.78
N SER A 491 -25.50 -15.80 -19.63
CA SER A 491 -25.11 -14.40 -19.46
C SER A 491 -23.86 -14.04 -20.30
N LEU A 492 -22.87 -14.95 -20.39
CA LEU A 492 -21.69 -14.79 -21.24
C LEU A 492 -22.07 -14.76 -22.72
N ILE A 493 -23.02 -15.59 -23.17
CA ILE A 493 -23.53 -15.57 -24.56
C ILE A 493 -24.24 -14.24 -24.85
N LYS A 494 -25.11 -13.79 -23.93
CA LYS A 494 -25.79 -12.49 -24.06
C LYS A 494 -24.78 -11.36 -24.16
N TYR A 495 -23.78 -11.37 -23.28
CA TYR A 495 -22.74 -10.35 -23.25
C TYR A 495 -21.91 -10.37 -24.54
N TYR A 496 -21.43 -11.54 -24.99
CA TYR A 496 -20.69 -11.70 -26.24
C TYR A 496 -21.43 -11.10 -27.45
N ASN A 497 -22.74 -11.35 -27.53
CA ASN A 497 -23.62 -10.82 -28.57
C ASN A 497 -23.84 -9.30 -28.47
N SER A 498 -23.81 -8.75 -27.26
CA SER A 498 -24.06 -7.33 -26.99
C SER A 498 -22.85 -6.44 -27.25
N ILE A 499 -21.62 -6.95 -27.10
CA ILE A 499 -20.36 -6.21 -27.32
C ILE A 499 -20.27 -5.62 -28.74
N ASN A 500 -20.97 -6.19 -29.73
CA ASN A 500 -21.00 -5.61 -31.07
C ASN A 500 -21.79 -4.30 -31.18
N LYS A 501 -22.64 -4.00 -30.20
CA LYS A 501 -23.47 -2.79 -30.17
C LYS A 501 -22.81 -1.64 -29.39
N SER A 502 -21.73 -1.89 -28.65
CA SER A 502 -21.06 -0.84 -27.88
C SER A 502 -20.14 0.00 -28.75
N GLU A 503 -19.99 1.28 -28.42
CA GLU A 503 -19.06 2.24 -29.05
C GLU A 503 -17.57 1.93 -28.77
N THR A 504 -17.27 0.77 -28.18
CA THR A 504 -15.91 0.40 -27.76
C THR A 504 -15.00 0.12 -28.95
N ASP A 505 -13.72 0.43 -28.78
CA ASP A 505 -12.69 0.19 -29.79
C ASP A 505 -12.73 -1.26 -30.29
N PHE A 506 -12.46 -1.42 -31.58
CA PHE A 506 -12.48 -2.71 -32.25
C PHE A 506 -11.55 -3.71 -31.55
N TYR A 507 -10.30 -3.34 -31.25
CA TYR A 507 -9.33 -4.26 -30.63
C TYR A 507 -9.76 -4.68 -29.23
N GLU A 508 -10.35 -3.77 -28.47
CA GLU A 508 -10.84 -4.07 -27.13
C GLU A 508 -12.00 -5.09 -27.12
N ARG A 509 -12.87 -5.03 -28.13
CA ARG A 509 -13.95 -6.02 -28.30
C ARG A 509 -13.40 -7.44 -28.47
N TYR A 510 -12.36 -7.61 -29.30
CA TYR A 510 -11.71 -8.91 -29.47
C TYR A 510 -11.01 -9.39 -28.20
N ALA A 511 -10.32 -8.50 -27.49
CA ALA A 511 -9.66 -8.84 -26.22
C ALA A 511 -10.65 -9.40 -25.20
N ILE A 512 -11.86 -8.83 -25.10
CA ILE A 512 -12.89 -9.31 -24.18
C ILE A 512 -13.46 -10.66 -24.61
N ARG A 513 -13.70 -10.82 -25.91
CA ARG A 513 -14.17 -12.09 -26.46
C ARG A 513 -13.18 -13.22 -26.23
N GLN A 514 -11.88 -12.95 -26.26
CA GLN A 514 -10.86 -13.94 -25.95
C GLN A 514 -11.02 -14.51 -24.54
N PHE A 515 -11.32 -13.68 -23.55
CA PHE A 515 -11.60 -14.20 -22.20
C PHE A 515 -12.86 -15.08 -22.18
N VAL A 516 -13.92 -14.71 -22.89
CA VAL A 516 -15.14 -15.54 -23.01
C VAL A 516 -14.83 -16.88 -23.70
N VAL A 517 -14.03 -16.86 -24.77
CA VAL A 517 -13.58 -18.06 -25.48
C VAL A 517 -12.77 -18.97 -24.55
N ASP A 518 -11.82 -18.42 -23.81
CA ASP A 518 -11.00 -19.16 -22.85
C ASP A 518 -11.85 -19.80 -21.73
N ILE A 519 -12.89 -19.09 -21.25
CA ILE A 519 -13.84 -19.62 -20.27
C ILE A 519 -14.64 -20.80 -20.86
N PHE A 520 -15.17 -20.67 -22.07
CA PHE A 520 -15.97 -21.74 -22.70
C PHE A 520 -15.17 -22.99 -23.03
N GLN A 521 -13.90 -22.86 -23.40
CA GLN A 521 -13.04 -24.03 -23.63
C GLN A 521 -12.75 -24.82 -22.36
N LYS A 522 -12.86 -24.18 -21.20
CA LYS A 522 -12.67 -24.81 -19.89
C LYS A 522 -13.97 -25.36 -19.30
N ASP A 523 -15.10 -25.25 -19.99
CA ASP A 523 -16.41 -25.69 -19.49
C ASP A 523 -16.48 -27.21 -19.27
N LYS A 524 -16.64 -27.61 -17.99
CA LYS A 524 -16.80 -29.00 -17.57
C LYS A 524 -18.25 -29.47 -17.46
N ASN A 525 -19.24 -28.56 -17.48
CA ASN A 525 -20.65 -28.88 -17.23
C ASN A 525 -21.44 -29.24 -18.50
N GLU A 526 -20.74 -29.41 -19.62
CA GLU A 526 -21.34 -29.67 -20.93
C GLU A 526 -22.42 -28.64 -21.33
N ASN A 527 -22.32 -27.38 -20.87
CA ASN A 527 -23.33 -26.36 -21.20
C ASN A 527 -23.45 -26.15 -22.71
N ILE A 528 -22.33 -26.25 -23.42
CA ILE A 528 -22.28 -26.18 -24.89
C ILE A 528 -23.15 -27.30 -25.52
N LYS A 529 -23.08 -28.52 -24.99
CA LYS A 529 -23.87 -29.66 -25.49
C LYS A 529 -25.37 -29.45 -25.26
N ASN A 530 -25.71 -28.82 -24.14
CA ASN A 530 -27.08 -28.54 -23.72
C ASN A 530 -27.65 -27.24 -24.33
N MET A 531 -26.96 -26.62 -25.30
CA MET A 531 -27.47 -25.43 -25.98
C MET A 531 -28.76 -25.72 -26.75
N GLU A 532 -29.81 -24.97 -26.44
CA GLU A 532 -31.07 -25.01 -27.19
C GLU A 532 -30.99 -24.21 -28.50
N LEU A 533 -31.81 -24.61 -29.48
CA LEU A 533 -31.97 -23.86 -30.72
C LEU A 533 -32.74 -22.57 -30.44
N SER A 534 -32.01 -21.47 -30.26
CA SER A 534 -32.58 -20.15 -29.99
C SER A 534 -31.92 -19.10 -30.88
N LYS A 535 -32.65 -18.01 -31.19
CA LYS A 535 -32.11 -16.85 -31.92
C LYS A 535 -30.83 -16.31 -31.27
N GLN A 536 -30.75 -16.35 -29.94
CA GLN A 536 -29.59 -15.89 -29.17
C GLN A 536 -28.35 -16.76 -29.43
N ASN A 537 -28.50 -18.09 -29.40
CA ASN A 537 -27.39 -19.01 -29.58
C ASN A 537 -26.91 -19.06 -31.05
N ILE A 538 -27.85 -18.98 -32.01
CA ILE A 538 -27.53 -18.83 -33.44
C ILE A 538 -26.69 -17.57 -33.67
N LYS A 539 -27.12 -16.44 -33.10
CA LYS A 539 -26.39 -15.17 -33.21
C LYS A 539 -24.97 -15.25 -32.63
N PHE A 540 -24.82 -15.93 -31.50
CA PHE A 540 -23.51 -16.15 -30.87
C PHE A 540 -22.58 -16.95 -31.76
N ILE A 541 -23.01 -18.10 -32.28
CA ILE A 541 -22.20 -18.92 -33.18
C ILE A 541 -21.84 -18.13 -34.44
N ASN A 542 -22.78 -17.37 -35.01
CA ASN A 542 -22.51 -16.53 -36.18
C ASN A 542 -21.42 -15.47 -35.91
N PHE A 543 -21.41 -14.86 -34.72
CA PHE A 543 -20.35 -13.93 -34.34
C PHE A 543 -19.01 -14.64 -34.11
N VAL A 544 -18.98 -15.78 -33.43
CA VAL A 544 -17.74 -16.57 -33.24
C VAL A 544 -17.12 -16.93 -34.59
N ILE A 545 -17.95 -17.35 -35.55
CA ILE A 545 -17.52 -17.67 -36.92
C ILE A 545 -17.04 -16.41 -37.65
N GLY A 546 -17.74 -15.28 -37.52
CA GLY A 546 -17.30 -14.01 -38.10
C GLY A 546 -15.99 -13.50 -37.51
N ASP A 547 -15.77 -13.73 -36.21
CA ASP A 547 -14.52 -13.38 -35.54
C ASP A 547 -13.36 -14.25 -36.07
N LEU A 548 -13.61 -15.54 -36.33
CA LEU A 548 -12.63 -16.43 -36.96
C LEU A 548 -12.25 -15.96 -38.38
N GLU A 549 -13.25 -15.64 -39.20
CA GLU A 549 -13.08 -15.12 -40.57
C GLU A 549 -12.22 -13.85 -40.60
N TYR A 550 -12.55 -12.88 -39.73
CA TYR A 550 -11.80 -11.64 -39.60
C TYR A 550 -10.36 -11.89 -39.14
N LEU A 551 -10.17 -12.70 -38.09
CA LEU A 551 -8.84 -12.98 -37.55
C LEU A 551 -7.95 -13.69 -38.56
N LEU A 552 -8.49 -14.66 -39.31
CA LEU A 552 -7.79 -15.32 -40.42
C LEU A 552 -7.38 -14.31 -41.49
N SER A 553 -8.32 -13.47 -41.94
CA SER A 553 -8.04 -12.44 -42.95
C SER A 553 -6.95 -11.47 -42.49
N SER A 554 -7.05 -10.96 -41.25
CA SER A 554 -6.07 -10.04 -40.66
C SER A 554 -4.69 -10.70 -40.50
N GLY A 555 -4.66 -11.93 -39.99
CA GLY A 555 -3.41 -12.67 -39.78
C GLY A 555 -2.70 -13.02 -41.10
N LEU A 556 -3.44 -13.49 -42.09
CA LEU A 556 -2.89 -13.85 -43.41
C LEU A 556 -2.43 -12.60 -44.19
N ASN A 557 -3.20 -11.50 -44.15
CA ASN A 557 -2.80 -10.22 -44.74
C ASN A 557 -1.51 -9.68 -44.09
N ALA A 558 -1.39 -9.76 -42.77
CA ALA A 558 -0.16 -9.36 -42.08
C ALA A 558 1.04 -10.20 -42.53
N ILE A 559 0.88 -11.52 -42.72
CA ILE A 559 1.95 -12.39 -43.26
C ILE A 559 2.34 -12.01 -44.69
N MET A 560 1.35 -11.71 -45.54
CA MET A 560 1.63 -11.22 -46.90
C MET A 560 2.41 -9.91 -46.87
N ASN A 561 2.01 -8.95 -46.02
CA ASN A 561 2.70 -7.68 -45.86
C ASN A 561 4.12 -7.85 -45.32
N ILE A 562 4.35 -8.76 -44.36
CA ILE A 562 5.69 -9.11 -43.87
C ILE A 562 6.58 -9.53 -45.04
N LYS A 563 6.09 -10.43 -45.90
CA LYS A 563 6.86 -10.91 -47.06
C LYS A 563 7.16 -9.78 -48.05
N ARG A 564 6.19 -8.88 -48.28
CA ARG A 564 6.36 -7.72 -49.15
C ARG A 564 7.40 -6.73 -48.59
N ILE A 565 7.26 -6.33 -47.33
CA ILE A 565 8.15 -5.38 -46.66
C ILE A 565 9.58 -5.95 -46.56
N MET A 566 9.73 -7.25 -46.29
CA MET A 566 11.05 -7.89 -46.30
C MET A 566 11.75 -7.76 -47.65
N LYS A 567 11.01 -7.94 -48.75
CA LYS A 567 11.54 -7.75 -50.10
C LYS A 567 11.88 -6.28 -50.39
N GLU A 568 11.02 -5.34 -49.98
CA GLU A 568 11.28 -3.91 -50.11
C GLU A 568 12.55 -3.48 -49.34
N ILE A 569 12.81 -4.04 -48.16
CA ILE A 569 14.05 -3.79 -47.39
C ILE A 569 15.30 -4.29 -48.12
N GLU A 570 15.20 -5.40 -48.86
CA GLU A 570 16.33 -5.94 -49.66
C GLU A 570 16.65 -5.06 -50.87
N GLU A 571 15.66 -4.37 -51.42
CA GLU A 571 15.78 -3.53 -52.62
C GLU A 571 16.08 -2.04 -52.29
N GLU A 572 15.77 -1.58 -51.07
CA GLU A 572 15.96 -0.20 -50.62
C GLU A 572 17.42 0.12 -50.26
N LYS A 573 17.87 1.34 -50.59
CA LYS A 573 19.24 1.80 -50.36
C LYS A 573 19.33 2.93 -49.34
N ASP A 574 18.24 3.65 -49.11
CA ASP A 574 18.20 4.73 -48.11
C ASP A 574 18.05 4.17 -46.68
N LYS A 575 18.98 4.56 -45.80
CA LYS A 575 19.01 4.11 -44.40
C LYS A 575 17.80 4.60 -43.60
N GLU A 576 17.27 5.78 -43.89
CA GLU A 576 16.11 6.32 -43.16
C GLU A 576 14.83 5.55 -43.52
N ASN A 577 14.64 5.25 -44.82
CA ASN A 577 13.53 4.41 -45.28
C ASN A 577 13.64 2.96 -44.79
N ILE A 578 14.84 2.38 -44.77
CA ILE A 578 15.07 1.04 -44.18
C ILE A 578 14.64 1.02 -42.71
N GLU A 579 14.91 2.08 -41.94
CA GLU A 579 14.50 2.16 -40.55
C GLU A 579 12.98 2.25 -40.38
N LYS A 580 12.30 3.05 -41.24
CA LYS A 580 10.82 3.11 -41.28
C LYS A 580 10.21 1.75 -41.64
N LEU A 581 10.72 1.09 -42.68
CA LEU A 581 10.28 -0.24 -43.11
C LEU A 581 10.52 -1.30 -42.02
N LYS A 582 11.62 -1.22 -41.27
CA LYS A 582 11.86 -2.12 -40.11
C LYS A 582 10.85 -1.90 -38.98
N LYS A 583 10.45 -0.65 -38.70
CA LYS A 583 9.40 -0.35 -37.73
C LYS A 583 8.06 -0.92 -38.19
N GLU A 584 7.71 -0.74 -39.46
CA GLU A 584 6.49 -1.30 -40.05
C GLU A 584 6.51 -2.84 -40.06
N LEU A 585 7.62 -3.46 -40.44
CA LEU A 585 7.83 -4.91 -40.38
C LEU A 585 7.60 -5.44 -38.96
N SER A 586 8.13 -4.74 -37.96
CA SER A 586 7.96 -5.11 -36.55
C SER A 586 6.50 -4.95 -36.09
N SER A 587 5.77 -4.00 -36.65
CA SER A 587 4.32 -3.86 -36.44
C SER A 587 3.55 -5.02 -37.06
N GLN A 588 3.80 -5.35 -38.33
CA GLN A 588 3.12 -6.46 -39.03
C GLN A 588 3.43 -7.81 -38.39
N LYS A 589 4.68 -8.04 -37.93
CA LYS A 589 5.05 -9.24 -37.15
C LYS A 589 4.24 -9.36 -35.87
N ARG A 590 4.01 -8.26 -35.16
CA ARG A 590 3.15 -8.24 -33.96
C ARG A 590 1.70 -8.58 -34.29
N ILE A 591 1.14 -8.01 -35.37
CA ILE A 591 -0.23 -8.32 -35.82
C ILE A 591 -0.36 -9.80 -36.20
N ALA A 592 0.56 -10.34 -36.99
CA ALA A 592 0.55 -11.73 -37.41
C ALA A 592 0.66 -12.69 -36.22
N SER A 593 1.62 -12.46 -35.32
CA SER A 593 1.81 -13.29 -34.13
C SER A 593 0.60 -13.24 -33.19
N GLY A 594 0.09 -12.03 -32.91
CA GLY A 594 -1.09 -11.83 -32.09
C GLY A 594 -2.34 -12.49 -32.68
N SER A 595 -2.57 -12.34 -33.98
CA SER A 595 -3.71 -12.95 -34.67
C SER A 595 -3.64 -14.47 -34.61
N MET A 596 -2.47 -15.07 -34.88
CA MET A 596 -2.31 -16.53 -34.92
C MET A 596 -2.53 -17.21 -33.56
N GLY A 597 -2.08 -16.59 -32.46
CA GLY A 597 -2.35 -17.09 -31.12
C GLY A 597 -3.85 -17.16 -30.81
N VAL A 598 -4.61 -16.18 -31.31
CA VAL A 598 -6.05 -16.05 -31.09
C VAL A 598 -6.85 -16.95 -32.03
N ILE A 599 -6.45 -17.05 -33.31
CA ILE A 599 -7.06 -17.95 -34.30
C ILE A 599 -7.12 -19.36 -33.74
N LYS A 600 -6.00 -19.86 -33.18
CA LYS A 600 -5.95 -21.20 -32.59
C LYS A 600 -7.01 -21.41 -31.51
N LYS A 601 -7.19 -20.43 -30.63
CA LYS A 601 -8.22 -20.46 -29.58
C LYS A 601 -9.62 -20.44 -30.21
N VAL A 602 -9.94 -19.46 -31.05
CA VAL A 602 -11.29 -19.34 -31.63
C VAL A 602 -11.65 -20.57 -32.45
N LEU A 603 -10.73 -21.08 -33.28
CA LEU A 603 -10.92 -22.30 -34.06
C LEU A 603 -11.20 -23.51 -33.16
N ASN A 604 -10.48 -23.66 -32.04
CA ASN A 604 -10.73 -24.73 -31.08
C ASN A 604 -12.16 -24.65 -30.51
N LEU A 605 -12.63 -23.44 -30.17
CA LEU A 605 -14.01 -23.26 -29.74
C LEU A 605 -15.01 -23.62 -30.84
N VAL A 606 -14.76 -23.21 -32.09
CA VAL A 606 -15.61 -23.60 -33.24
C VAL A 606 -15.66 -25.12 -33.39
N CYS A 607 -14.53 -25.82 -33.31
CA CYS A 607 -14.49 -27.29 -33.32
C CYS A 607 -15.33 -27.90 -32.20
N ILE A 608 -15.21 -27.39 -30.97
CA ILE A 608 -16.02 -27.85 -29.82
C ILE A 608 -17.51 -27.63 -30.09
N LEU A 609 -17.89 -26.45 -30.61
CA LEU A 609 -19.28 -26.12 -30.90
C LEU A 609 -19.86 -26.98 -32.05
N VAL A 610 -19.08 -27.26 -33.10
CA VAL A 610 -19.45 -28.18 -34.18
C VAL A 610 -19.70 -29.59 -33.64
N GLN A 611 -18.83 -30.07 -32.74
CA GLN A 611 -18.95 -31.41 -32.17
C GLN A 611 -20.14 -31.53 -31.21
N LYS A 612 -20.32 -30.55 -30.32
CA LYS A 612 -21.27 -30.62 -29.19
C LYS A 612 -22.62 -29.98 -29.46
N SER A 613 -22.74 -29.03 -30.40
CA SER A 613 -23.97 -28.25 -30.66
C SER A 613 -24.45 -28.36 -32.12
N LYS A 614 -24.36 -29.57 -32.71
CA LYS A 614 -24.69 -29.86 -34.12
C LYS A 614 -26.01 -29.26 -34.60
N LYS A 615 -27.05 -29.29 -33.77
CA LYS A 615 -28.40 -28.80 -34.11
C LYS A 615 -28.41 -27.32 -34.52
N ILE A 616 -27.52 -26.51 -33.94
CA ILE A 616 -27.43 -25.07 -34.23
C ILE A 616 -26.53 -24.83 -35.45
N PHE A 617 -25.43 -25.59 -35.58
CA PHE A 617 -24.51 -25.48 -36.72
C PHE A 617 -25.13 -25.89 -38.06
N LEU A 618 -26.08 -26.82 -38.05
CA LEU A 618 -26.79 -27.27 -39.25
C LEU A 618 -27.88 -26.30 -39.73
N THR A 619 -28.05 -25.15 -39.07
CA THR A 619 -28.94 -24.11 -39.61
C THR A 619 -28.35 -23.54 -40.91
N PRO A 620 -29.16 -23.30 -41.96
CA PRO A 620 -28.64 -22.90 -43.28
C PRO A 620 -27.74 -21.66 -43.23
N GLU A 621 -28.08 -20.69 -42.39
CA GLU A 621 -27.33 -19.44 -42.21
C GLU A 621 -25.90 -19.68 -41.70
N ILE A 622 -25.75 -20.55 -40.70
CA ILE A 622 -24.44 -20.86 -40.09
C ILE A 622 -23.64 -21.78 -41.01
N LEU A 623 -24.28 -22.80 -41.57
CA LEU A 623 -23.63 -23.80 -42.40
C LEU A 623 -22.99 -23.18 -43.64
N ASN A 624 -23.72 -22.32 -44.36
CA ASN A 624 -23.20 -21.66 -45.56
C ASN A 624 -22.00 -20.75 -45.22
N LYS A 625 -22.08 -19.99 -44.12
CA LYS A 625 -20.98 -19.13 -43.69
C LYS A 625 -19.74 -19.94 -43.31
N PHE A 626 -19.92 -21.06 -42.60
CA PHE A 626 -18.82 -21.92 -42.19
C PHE A 626 -18.13 -22.58 -43.40
N ILE A 627 -18.91 -23.04 -44.39
CA ILE A 627 -18.35 -23.58 -45.65
C ILE A 627 -17.50 -22.54 -46.37
N ASN A 628 -17.96 -21.29 -46.45
CA ASN A 628 -17.20 -20.22 -47.08
C ASN A 628 -15.85 -19.98 -46.39
N ILE A 629 -15.80 -20.04 -45.05
CA ILE A 629 -14.57 -19.87 -44.29
C ILE A 629 -13.63 -21.07 -44.42
N LEU A 630 -14.15 -22.30 -44.57
CA LEU A 630 -13.33 -23.47 -44.82
C LEU A 630 -12.73 -23.49 -46.24
N ASN A 631 -13.41 -22.87 -47.20
CA ASN A 631 -12.94 -22.75 -48.58
C ASN A 631 -11.93 -21.61 -48.77
N TYR A 632 -11.98 -20.59 -47.90
CA TYR A 632 -11.03 -19.48 -47.82
C TYR A 632 -9.74 -19.90 -47.13
#